data_AF-A0A9D9XX70-F1
#
_entry.id   AF-A0A9D9XX70-F1
#
_cell.length_a   1.000
_cell.length_b   1.000
_cell.length_c   1.000
_cell.angle_alpha   90.00
_cell.angle_beta   90.00
_cell.angle_gamma   90.00
#
_symmetry.space_group_name_H-M   'P 1'
#
loop_
_entity.id
_entity.type
_entity.pdbx_description
1 polymer ?
#
loop_
_entity_poly.entity_id
_entity_poly.type
_entity_poly.pdbx_seq_one_letter_code
_entity_poly.pdbx_strand_id
1 'polypeptide(L)'
;MQCAFQVLARDGLESFAMRRVAQEAGCTIGLINHWFSSKEDLVTAAWNEALERENARSADVLSTDAFSVASLLARSLPINEALRQEALVWLAFRALSLSNPTVRTACRRRFALGRRMLGDLLANGRPRSRQDEIAAETMIAAMEGITIMAALDPGRWSAQRQRQALKALLEPLLAAHRS
;
A
#
# COMPACT_ATOMS: atom_id res chain seq x y z
N MET A 1 -11.63 12.30 -6.71
CA MET A 1 -10.62 11.22 -6.60
C MET A 1 -11.20 9.80 -6.52
N GLN A 2 -12.30 9.56 -5.81
CA GLN A 2 -12.88 8.22 -5.64
C GLN A 2 -13.13 7.45 -6.96
N CYS A 3 -13.74 8.08 -7.98
CA CYS A 3 -13.96 7.47 -9.29
C CYS A 3 -12.64 7.06 -9.98
N ALA A 4 -11.58 7.86 -9.82
CA ALA A 4 -10.27 7.53 -10.37
C ALA A 4 -9.69 6.25 -9.74
N PHE A 5 -9.91 6.05 -8.44
CA PHE A 5 -9.49 4.83 -7.73
C PHE A 5 -10.29 3.61 -8.21
N GLN A 6 -11.60 3.77 -8.41
CA GLN A 6 -12.46 2.69 -8.94
C GLN A 6 -12.01 2.29 -10.35
N VAL A 7 -11.70 3.25 -11.23
CA VAL A 7 -11.14 2.96 -12.55
C VAL A 7 -9.79 2.25 -12.43
N LEU A 8 -8.88 2.71 -11.59
CA LEU A 8 -7.57 2.07 -11.39
C LEU A 8 -7.68 0.64 -10.87
N ALA A 9 -8.53 0.41 -9.87
CA ALA A 9 -8.68 -0.89 -9.24
C ALA A 9 -9.42 -1.90 -10.12
N ARG A 10 -10.39 -1.45 -10.93
CA ARG A 10 -11.17 -2.30 -11.83
C ARG A 10 -10.48 -2.53 -13.18
N ASP A 11 -9.99 -1.46 -13.80
CA ASP A 11 -9.55 -1.47 -15.20
C ASP A 11 -8.02 -1.40 -15.34
N GLY A 12 -7.28 -1.25 -14.23
CA GLY A 12 -5.84 -1.11 -14.22
C GLY A 12 -5.34 0.21 -14.80
N LEU A 13 -4.01 0.31 -14.98
CA LEU A 13 -3.36 1.53 -15.49
C LEU A 13 -3.56 1.82 -16.96
N GLU A 14 -3.66 0.76 -17.78
CA GLU A 14 -3.75 0.89 -19.22
C GLU A 14 -5.02 1.67 -19.60
N SER A 15 -6.12 1.34 -18.93
CA SER A 15 -7.41 2.02 -19.07
C SER A 15 -7.53 3.31 -18.25
N PHE A 16 -6.53 3.65 -17.43
CA PHE A 16 -6.57 4.86 -16.61
C PHE A 16 -6.31 6.10 -17.47
N ALA A 17 -7.39 6.83 -17.78
CA ALA A 17 -7.37 8.02 -18.61
C ALA A 17 -8.39 9.04 -18.11
N MET A 18 -8.10 10.33 -18.34
CA MET A 18 -8.98 11.44 -17.93
C MET A 18 -10.41 11.28 -18.43
N ARG A 19 -10.60 10.82 -19.68
CA ARG A 19 -11.93 10.54 -20.25
C ARG A 19 -12.67 9.43 -19.52
N ARG A 20 -11.96 8.36 -19.12
CA ARG A 20 -12.54 7.23 -18.38
C ARG A 20 -12.94 7.66 -16.97
N VAL A 21 -12.12 8.47 -16.31
CA VAL A 21 -12.45 9.05 -15.01
C VAL A 21 -13.63 10.01 -15.12
N ALA A 22 -13.73 10.82 -16.17
CA ALA A 22 -14.88 11.69 -16.42
C ALA A 22 -16.18 10.88 -16.57
N GLN A 23 -16.12 9.79 -17.35
CA GLN A 23 -17.25 8.87 -17.53
C GLN A 23 -17.68 8.23 -16.21
N GLU A 24 -16.73 7.69 -15.43
CA GLU A 24 -17.02 7.10 -14.11
C GLU A 24 -17.59 8.14 -13.13
N ALA A 25 -17.15 9.39 -13.22
CA ALA A 25 -17.61 10.48 -12.38
C ALA A 25 -18.93 11.13 -12.86
N GLY A 26 -19.48 10.69 -14.00
CA GLY A 26 -20.68 11.29 -14.59
C GLY A 26 -20.51 12.77 -14.98
N CYS A 27 -19.28 13.19 -15.32
CA CYS A 27 -18.98 14.58 -15.64
C CYS A 27 -18.32 14.75 -17.01
N THR A 28 -18.17 16.00 -17.46
CA THR A 28 -17.53 16.30 -18.74
C THR A 28 -16.02 16.18 -18.64
N ILE A 29 -15.36 15.81 -19.75
CA ILE A 29 -13.90 15.82 -19.82
C ILE A 29 -13.31 17.22 -19.57
N GLY A 30 -14.04 18.28 -19.96
CA GLY A 30 -13.65 19.66 -19.70
C GLY A 30 -13.56 19.98 -18.20
N LEU A 31 -14.46 19.42 -17.38
CA LEU A 31 -14.37 19.57 -15.93
C LEU A 31 -13.13 18.87 -15.37
N ILE A 32 -12.80 17.67 -15.84
CA ILE A 32 -11.57 16.98 -15.40
C ILE A 32 -10.31 17.75 -15.84
N ASN A 33 -10.29 18.30 -17.06
CA ASN A 33 -9.19 19.13 -17.58
C ASN A 33 -9.02 20.44 -16.78
N HIS A 34 -10.06 20.93 -16.11
CA HIS A 34 -9.95 22.08 -15.22
C HIS A 34 -9.12 21.78 -13.95
N TRP A 35 -9.17 20.54 -13.47
CA TRP A 35 -8.45 20.10 -12.25
C TRP A 35 -7.09 19.46 -12.54
N PHE A 36 -6.95 18.79 -13.69
CA PHE A 36 -5.74 18.08 -14.06
C PHE A 36 -5.35 18.46 -15.49
N SER A 37 -4.16 19.02 -15.67
CA SER A 37 -3.68 19.45 -16.98
C SER A 37 -3.20 18.28 -17.85
N SER A 38 -2.91 17.14 -17.22
CA SER A 38 -2.38 15.94 -17.87
C SER A 38 -2.79 14.64 -17.17
N LYS A 39 -2.56 13.50 -17.84
CA LYS A 39 -2.68 12.18 -17.21
C LYS A 39 -1.71 12.03 -16.05
N GLU A 40 -0.51 12.60 -16.18
CA GLU A 40 0.53 12.61 -15.16
C GLU A 40 0.09 13.35 -13.90
N ASP A 41 -0.61 14.48 -14.04
CA ASP A 41 -1.18 15.23 -12.91
C ASP A 41 -2.26 14.41 -12.19
N LEU A 42 -3.16 13.77 -12.96
CA LEU A 42 -4.19 12.89 -12.42
C LEU A 42 -3.58 11.68 -11.68
N VAL A 43 -2.53 11.07 -12.23
CA VAL A 43 -1.78 9.98 -11.58
C VAL A 43 -1.14 10.46 -10.29
N THR A 44 -0.51 11.63 -10.30
CA THR A 44 0.15 12.20 -9.12
C THR A 44 -0.86 12.51 -8.03
N ALA A 45 -2.01 13.10 -8.38
CA ALA A 45 -3.10 13.33 -7.45
C ALA A 45 -3.66 12.02 -6.88
N ALA A 46 -3.82 10.99 -7.72
CA ALA A 46 -4.24 9.67 -7.26
C ALA A 46 -3.25 9.02 -6.30
N TRP A 47 -1.94 9.18 -6.55
CA TRP A 47 -0.89 8.68 -5.67
C TRP A 47 -0.93 9.39 -4.30
N ASN A 48 -1.05 10.72 -4.30
CA ASN A 48 -1.07 11.51 -3.07
C ASN A 48 -2.30 11.17 -2.21
N GLU A 49 -3.48 11.07 -2.82
CA GLU A 49 -4.69 10.61 -2.14
C GLU A 49 -4.51 9.21 -1.51
N ALA A 50 -3.81 8.29 -2.20
CA ALA A 50 -3.59 6.94 -1.69
C ALA A 50 -2.68 6.97 -0.45
N LEU A 51 -1.63 7.80 -0.48
CA LEU A 51 -0.77 8.05 0.68
C LEU A 51 -1.53 8.68 1.84
N GLU A 52 -2.39 9.67 1.57
CA GLU A 52 -3.18 10.33 2.61
C GLU A 52 -4.13 9.35 3.31
N ARG A 53 -4.81 8.47 2.56
CA ARG A 53 -5.66 7.41 3.13
C ARG A 53 -4.88 6.42 3.98
N GLU A 54 -3.70 6.01 3.52
CA GLU A 54 -2.81 5.14 4.28
C GLU A 54 -2.31 5.81 5.57
N ASN A 55 -1.93 7.09 5.50
CA ASN A 55 -1.42 7.86 6.63
C ASN A 55 -2.51 8.17 7.66
N ALA A 56 -3.71 8.56 7.21
CA ALA A 56 -4.85 8.81 8.09
C ALA A 56 -5.20 7.57 8.91
N ARG A 57 -5.23 6.39 8.28
CA ARG A 57 -5.37 5.12 9.02
C ARG A 57 -4.23 4.89 10.00
N SER A 58 -3.01 5.39 9.71
CA SER A 58 -1.79 5.14 10.51
C SER A 58 -1.72 5.97 11.77
N ALA A 59 -2.25 7.18 11.73
CA ALA A 59 -2.31 8.07 12.89
C ALA A 59 -3.10 7.45 14.06
N ASP A 60 -4.21 6.76 13.79
CA ASP A 60 -5.07 6.17 14.83
C ASP A 60 -4.45 5.00 15.60
N VAL A 61 -3.40 4.37 15.07
CA VAL A 61 -2.77 3.18 15.68
C VAL A 61 -1.47 3.53 16.40
N LEU A 62 -0.75 4.55 15.92
CA LEU A 62 0.46 5.06 16.56
C LEU A 62 0.18 5.67 17.94
N SER A 63 -1.07 6.03 18.23
CA SER A 63 -1.54 6.56 19.51
C SER A 63 -1.94 5.47 20.53
N THR A 64 -1.83 4.19 20.18
CA THR A 64 -2.22 3.07 21.06
C THR A 64 -1.00 2.37 21.66
N ASP A 65 -1.10 1.94 22.93
CA ASP A 65 -0.07 1.14 23.62
C ASP A 65 0.19 -0.24 22.99
N ALA A 66 -0.58 -0.62 21.96
CA ALA A 66 -0.50 -1.90 21.23
C ALA A 66 0.30 -1.82 19.91
N PHE A 67 1.09 -0.76 19.69
CA PHE A 67 1.91 -0.62 18.49
C PHE A 67 3.03 -1.66 18.44
N SER A 68 3.01 -2.53 17.42
CA SER A 68 3.94 -3.64 17.25
C SER A 68 4.22 -3.89 15.77
N VAL A 69 5.27 -4.65 15.47
CA VAL A 69 5.57 -5.15 14.11
C VAL A 69 4.34 -5.78 13.45
N ALA A 70 3.62 -6.64 14.18
CA ALA A 70 2.46 -7.34 13.66
C ALA A 70 1.29 -6.39 13.40
N SER A 71 1.00 -5.47 14.32
CA SER A 71 -0.07 -4.49 14.13
C SER A 71 0.26 -3.48 13.03
N LEU A 72 1.53 -3.12 12.82
CA LEU A 72 1.95 -2.27 11.71
C LEU A 72 1.69 -2.96 10.34
N LEU A 73 2.10 -4.21 10.19
CA LEU A 73 1.99 -4.95 8.92
C LEU A 73 0.54 -5.39 8.61
N ALA A 74 -0.25 -5.71 9.64
CA ALA A 74 -1.63 -6.14 9.47
C ALA A 74 -2.54 -5.07 8.84
N ARG A 75 -2.14 -3.79 8.91
CA ARG A 75 -2.90 -2.65 8.36
C ARG A 75 -2.91 -2.60 6.84
N SER A 76 -1.94 -3.23 6.20
CA SER A 76 -1.84 -3.32 4.75
C SER A 76 -2.65 -4.48 4.18
N LEU A 77 -3.19 -5.36 5.03
CA LEU A 77 -3.96 -6.53 4.59
C LEU A 77 -5.32 -6.11 4.02
N PRO A 78 -5.71 -6.60 2.82
CA PRO A 78 -6.99 -6.31 2.19
C PRO A 78 -8.12 -7.16 2.82
N ILE A 79 -8.42 -6.91 4.09
CA ILE A 79 -9.39 -7.69 4.87
C ILE A 79 -10.86 -7.31 4.62
N ASN A 80 -11.11 -6.26 3.84
CA ASN A 80 -12.44 -5.82 3.42
C ASN A 80 -12.36 -5.19 2.02
N GLU A 81 -13.51 -4.90 1.40
CA GLU A 81 -13.55 -4.41 0.02
C GLU A 81 -12.85 -3.05 -0.16
N ALA A 82 -12.98 -2.13 0.79
CA ALA A 82 -12.30 -0.83 0.70
C ALA A 82 -10.76 -1.01 0.67
N LEU A 83 -10.23 -1.84 1.58
CA LEU A 83 -8.80 -2.14 1.64
C LEU A 83 -8.33 -2.97 0.43
N ARG A 84 -9.21 -3.79 -0.14
CA ARG A 84 -8.93 -4.53 -1.38
C ARG A 84 -8.77 -3.58 -2.56
N GLN A 85 -9.67 -2.61 -2.70
CA GLN A 85 -9.59 -1.57 -3.73
C GLN A 85 -8.29 -0.75 -3.57
N GLU A 86 -7.93 -0.37 -2.34
CA GLU A 86 -6.65 0.30 -2.07
C GLU A 86 -5.44 -0.57 -2.45
N ALA A 87 -5.44 -1.86 -2.11
CA ALA A 87 -4.36 -2.79 -2.48
C ALA A 87 -4.21 -2.91 -4.02
N LEU A 88 -5.31 -2.95 -4.77
CA LEU A 88 -5.30 -2.96 -6.23
C LEU A 88 -4.76 -1.66 -6.82
N VAL A 89 -5.12 -0.50 -6.25
CA VAL A 89 -4.55 0.81 -6.63
C VAL A 89 -3.04 0.82 -6.38
N TRP A 90 -2.58 0.30 -5.24
CA TRP A 90 -1.15 0.20 -4.97
C TRP A 90 -0.43 -0.73 -5.95
N LEU A 91 -1.01 -1.90 -6.26
CA LEU A 91 -0.49 -2.81 -7.27
C LEU A 91 -0.40 -2.14 -8.65
N ALA A 92 -1.42 -1.37 -9.02
CA ALA A 92 -1.39 -0.55 -10.23
C ALA A 92 -0.20 0.42 -10.18
N PHE A 93 -0.02 1.21 -9.13
CA PHE A 93 1.16 2.10 -9.05
C PHE A 93 2.51 1.37 -9.09
N ARG A 94 2.61 0.16 -8.53
CA ARG A 94 3.82 -0.69 -8.66
C ARG A 94 4.10 -1.02 -10.12
N ALA A 95 3.09 -1.39 -10.90
CA ALA A 95 3.24 -1.62 -12.33
C ALA A 95 3.63 -0.33 -13.07
N LEU A 96 3.02 0.82 -12.73
CA LEU A 96 3.32 2.11 -13.37
C LEU A 96 4.77 2.54 -13.12
N SER A 97 5.31 2.19 -11.96
CA SER A 97 6.68 2.51 -11.59
C SER A 97 7.71 1.94 -12.56
N LEU A 98 7.37 0.94 -13.39
CA LEU A 98 8.24 0.39 -14.42
C LEU A 98 8.54 1.40 -15.53
N SER A 99 7.56 2.23 -15.92
CA SER A 99 7.67 3.17 -17.04
C SER A 99 7.61 4.65 -16.63
N ASN A 100 7.21 4.97 -15.39
CA ASN A 100 7.10 6.34 -14.89
C ASN A 100 8.13 6.66 -13.79
N PRO A 101 9.16 7.48 -14.05
CA PRO A 101 10.21 7.83 -13.08
C PRO A 101 9.71 8.53 -11.81
N THR A 102 8.68 9.37 -11.92
CA THR A 102 8.08 10.09 -10.78
C THR A 102 7.44 9.10 -9.82
N VAL A 103 6.60 8.20 -10.33
CA VAL A 103 5.96 7.14 -9.53
C VAL A 103 6.99 6.16 -8.98
N ARG A 104 8.03 5.83 -9.74
CA ARG A 104 9.15 5.01 -9.24
C ARG A 104 9.84 5.62 -8.04
N THR A 105 10.11 6.93 -8.09
CA THR A 105 10.73 7.66 -6.99
C THR A 105 9.80 7.68 -5.77
N ALA A 106 8.50 7.91 -5.99
CA ALA A 106 7.51 7.92 -4.91
C ALA A 106 7.37 6.54 -4.23
N CYS A 107 7.27 5.46 -5.03
CA CYS A 107 7.32 4.07 -4.54
C CYS A 107 8.56 3.81 -3.68
N ARG A 108 9.75 4.16 -4.19
CA ARG A 108 11.01 3.97 -3.44
C ARG A 108 11.00 4.68 -2.09
N ARG A 109 10.51 5.93 -2.05
CA ARG A 109 10.39 6.71 -0.80
C ARG A 109 9.43 6.03 0.19
N ARG A 110 8.26 5.57 -0.26
CA ARG A 110 7.29 4.86 0.58
C ARG A 110 7.88 3.59 1.19
N PHE A 111 8.49 2.72 0.39
CA PHE A 111 9.11 1.49 0.90
C PHE A 111 10.31 1.77 1.81
N ALA A 112 11.08 2.84 1.55
CA ALA A 112 12.15 3.26 2.46
C ALA A 112 11.60 3.72 3.82
N LEU A 113 10.50 4.48 3.83
CA LEU A 113 9.83 4.89 5.07
C LEU A 113 9.30 3.68 5.85
N GLY A 114 8.61 2.75 5.19
CA GLY A 114 8.10 1.53 5.83
C GLY A 114 9.22 0.67 6.42
N ARG A 115 10.31 0.44 5.67
CA ARG A 115 11.50 -0.28 6.17
C ARG A 115 12.14 0.41 7.37
N ARG A 116 12.23 1.75 7.34
CA ARG A 116 12.75 2.53 8.46
C ARG A 116 11.88 2.36 9.70
N MET A 117 10.57 2.59 9.59
CA MET A 117 9.64 2.47 10.73
C MET A 117 9.68 1.08 11.34
N LEU A 118 9.68 0.04 10.50
CA LEU A 118 9.71 -1.34 10.97
C LEU A 118 11.07 -1.71 11.58
N GLY A 119 12.17 -1.23 11.00
CA GLY A 119 13.50 -1.38 11.57
C GLY A 119 13.63 -0.68 12.92
N ASP A 120 13.07 0.52 13.09
CA ASP A 120 13.09 1.26 14.35
C ASP A 120 12.30 0.50 15.44
N LEU A 121 11.17 -0.14 15.06
CA LEU A 121 10.41 -1.03 15.97
C LEU A 121 11.20 -2.28 16.37
N LEU A 122 11.88 -2.91 15.42
CA LEU A 122 12.70 -4.10 15.67
C LEU A 122 13.91 -3.76 16.55
N ALA A 123 14.50 -2.59 16.34
CA ALA A 123 15.59 -2.09 17.16
C ALA A 123 15.14 -1.72 18.57
N ASN A 124 13.87 -1.39 18.81
CA ASN A 124 13.31 -1.18 20.14
C ASN A 124 14.14 -0.23 21.03
N GLY A 125 14.55 0.93 20.48
CA GLY A 125 15.27 1.97 21.20
C GLY A 125 16.81 1.89 21.13
N ARG A 126 17.41 0.79 20.63
CA ARG A 126 18.84 0.77 20.27
C ARG A 126 19.08 1.27 18.83
N PRO A 127 20.32 1.60 18.45
CA PRO A 127 20.66 1.83 17.04
C PRO A 127 20.28 0.63 16.16
N ARG A 128 19.76 0.92 14.96
CA ARG A 128 19.41 -0.10 13.98
C ARG A 128 20.66 -0.86 13.53
N SER A 129 20.54 -2.19 13.54
CA SER A 129 21.54 -3.11 13.03
C SER A 129 21.21 -3.53 11.59
N ARG A 130 22.20 -4.08 10.87
CA ARG A 130 21.97 -4.70 9.55
C ARG A 130 20.93 -5.84 9.61
N GLN A 131 20.86 -6.56 10.73
CA GLN A 131 19.88 -7.63 10.92
C GLN A 131 18.45 -7.07 11.01
N ASP A 132 18.26 -5.92 11.67
CA ASP A 132 16.94 -5.26 11.76
C ASP A 132 16.46 -4.80 10.38
N GLU A 133 17.38 -4.29 9.56
CA GLU A 133 17.08 -3.85 8.19
C GLU A 133 16.65 -5.02 7.30
N ILE A 134 17.40 -6.13 7.34
CA ILE A 134 17.06 -7.34 6.58
C ILE A 134 15.73 -7.93 7.07
N ALA A 135 15.51 -7.99 8.38
CA ALA A 135 14.26 -8.48 8.96
C ALA A 135 13.07 -7.61 8.53
N ALA A 136 13.20 -6.28 8.60
CA ALA A 136 12.17 -5.37 8.14
C ALA A 136 11.85 -5.54 6.66
N GLU A 137 12.88 -5.64 5.80
CA GLU A 137 12.69 -5.88 4.37
C GLU A 137 12.00 -7.22 4.09
N THR A 138 12.41 -8.28 4.76
CA THR A 138 11.82 -9.62 4.64
C THR A 138 10.35 -9.63 5.04
N MET A 139 10.01 -9.00 6.17
CA MET A 139 8.64 -8.92 6.67
C MET A 139 7.74 -8.10 5.75
N ILE A 140 8.24 -6.99 5.18
CA ILE A 140 7.50 -6.21 4.19
C ILE A 140 7.28 -7.02 2.91
N ALA A 141 8.30 -7.71 2.40
CA ALA A 141 8.16 -8.54 1.21
C ALA A 141 7.12 -9.67 1.41
N ALA A 142 7.13 -10.32 2.57
CA ALA A 142 6.16 -11.34 2.95
C ALA A 142 4.72 -10.79 3.00
N MET A 143 4.53 -9.64 3.65
CA MET A 143 3.24 -8.96 3.73
C MET A 143 2.74 -8.54 2.34
N GLU A 144 3.60 -7.98 1.47
CA GLU A 144 3.23 -7.57 0.11
C GLU A 144 2.74 -8.77 -0.70
N GLY A 145 3.39 -9.92 -0.56
CA GLY A 145 2.96 -11.18 -1.17
C GLY A 145 1.53 -11.56 -0.76
N ILE A 146 1.23 -11.53 0.54
CA ILE A 146 -0.14 -11.79 1.05
C ILE A 146 -1.13 -10.80 0.46
N THR A 147 -0.79 -9.50 0.50
CA THR A 147 -1.67 -8.41 0.05
C THR A 147 -2.02 -8.55 -1.43
N ILE A 148 -1.04 -8.85 -2.29
CA ILE A 148 -1.26 -9.04 -3.73
C ILE A 148 -2.12 -10.27 -3.99
N MET A 149 -1.77 -11.41 -3.38
CA MET A 149 -2.54 -12.65 -3.56
C MET A 149 -3.99 -12.49 -3.09
N ALA A 150 -4.20 -11.82 -1.96
CA ALA A 150 -5.52 -11.59 -1.40
C ALA A 150 -6.34 -10.57 -2.18
N ALA A 151 -5.70 -9.55 -2.77
CA ALA A 151 -6.38 -8.58 -3.62
C ALA A 151 -6.92 -9.21 -4.92
N LEU A 152 -6.17 -10.16 -5.48
CA LEU A 152 -6.46 -10.82 -6.75
C LEU A 152 -7.35 -12.07 -6.62
N ASP A 153 -7.33 -12.75 -5.47
CA ASP A 153 -8.17 -13.93 -5.20
C ASP A 153 -8.86 -13.82 -3.82
N PRO A 154 -9.83 -12.88 -3.67
CA PRO A 154 -10.52 -12.67 -2.41
C PRO A 154 -11.35 -13.87 -1.95
N GLY A 155 -11.72 -14.78 -2.87
CA GLY A 155 -12.44 -16.02 -2.54
C GLY A 155 -11.57 -17.02 -1.77
N ARG A 156 -10.29 -17.15 -2.15
CA ARG A 156 -9.33 -18.00 -1.44
C ARG A 156 -8.79 -17.35 -0.17
N TRP A 157 -8.65 -16.02 -0.16
CA TRP A 157 -7.97 -15.25 0.86
C TRP A 157 -8.94 -14.47 1.75
N SER A 158 -9.70 -15.18 2.57
CA SER A 158 -10.52 -14.56 3.62
C SER A 158 -9.65 -13.72 4.57
N ALA A 159 -10.26 -12.73 5.23
CA ALA A 159 -9.58 -11.89 6.23
C ALA A 159 -8.87 -12.71 7.32
N GLN A 160 -9.50 -13.80 7.77
CA GLN A 160 -8.90 -14.72 8.73
C GLN A 160 -7.64 -15.39 8.17
N ARG A 161 -7.68 -15.86 6.92
CA ARG A 161 -6.54 -16.50 6.27
C ARG A 161 -5.36 -15.55 6.09
N GLN A 162 -5.63 -14.30 5.70
CA GLN A 162 -4.61 -13.26 5.57
C GLN A 162 -3.88 -13.02 6.89
N ARG A 163 -4.64 -12.87 7.99
CA ARG A 163 -4.07 -12.68 9.34
C ARG A 163 -3.28 -13.90 9.83
N GLN A 164 -3.79 -15.11 9.57
CA GLN A 164 -3.10 -16.36 9.91
C GLN A 164 -1.78 -16.50 9.14
N ALA A 165 -1.78 -16.21 7.85
CA ALA A 165 -0.58 -16.25 7.02
C ALA A 165 0.46 -15.22 7.48
N LEU A 166 0.03 -13.98 7.78
CA LEU A 166 0.93 -12.95 8.30
C LEU A 166 1.54 -13.41 9.64
N LYS A 167 0.72 -13.91 10.57
CA LYS A 167 1.19 -14.41 11.86
C LYS A 167 2.22 -15.54 11.68
N ALA A 168 1.91 -16.54 10.85
CA ALA A 168 2.79 -17.67 10.58
C ALA A 168 4.14 -17.26 9.96
N LEU A 169 4.16 -16.20 9.14
CA LEU A 169 5.40 -15.65 8.58
C LEU A 169 6.19 -14.83 9.61
N LEU A 170 5.52 -14.08 10.49
CA LEU A 170 6.17 -13.22 11.47
C LEU A 170 6.75 -13.97 12.67
N GLU A 171 6.11 -15.04 13.12
CA GLU A 171 6.55 -15.82 14.29
C GLU A 171 8.03 -16.24 14.24
N PRO A 172 8.52 -16.95 13.19
CA PRO A 172 9.92 -17.37 13.13
C PRO A 172 10.87 -16.18 12.97
N LEU A 173 10.47 -15.15 12.23
CA LEU A 173 11.30 -13.96 12.00
C LEU A 173 11.48 -13.15 13.29
N LEU A 174 10.44 -13.02 14.11
CA LEU A 174 10.50 -12.35 15.40
C LEU A 174 11.28 -13.18 16.43
N ALA A 175 11.15 -14.51 16.41
CA ALA A 175 11.91 -15.39 17.29
C ALA A 175 13.42 -15.29 17.02
N ALA A 176 13.84 -15.40 15.75
CA ALA A 176 15.23 -15.28 15.33
C ALA A 176 15.84 -13.88 15.53
N HIS A 177 15.00 -12.86 15.74
CA HIS A 177 15.44 -11.49 16.00
C HIS A 177 15.63 -11.18 17.49
N ARG A 178 15.03 -11.99 18.38
CA ARG A 178 15.15 -11.83 19.84
C ARG A 178 16.31 -12.64 20.43
N SER A 179 16.78 -13.66 19.72
CA SER A 179 17.94 -14.50 20.05
C SER A 179 19.24 -13.83 19.65
#